data_AF-A0A9K3JU44-F1
#
_entry.id   AF-A0A9K3JU44-F1
#
_cell.length_a   1.000
_cell.length_b   1.000
_cell.length_c   1.000
_cell.angle_alpha   90.00
_cell.angle_beta   90.00
_cell.angle_gamma   90.00
#
_symmetry.space_group_name_H-M   'P 1'
#
loop_
_entity.id
_entity.type
_entity.pdbx_description
1 polymer ?
#
loop_
_entity_poly.entity_id
_entity_poly.type
_entity_poly.pdbx_seq_one_letter_code
_entity_poly.pdbx_strand_id
1 'polypeptide(L)' 'MTGIAPKTKVIRDGKWDEQGAAILVPDDVISVKLGDIIPADARLLEADPLKIDQLNI' A
#
# COMPACT_ATOMS: atom_id res chain seq x y z
N MET A 1 -21.79 -8.62 3.38
CA MET A 1 -20.39 -8.79 2.97
C MET A 1 -19.66 -7.53 3.40
N THR A 2 -19.00 -7.56 4.55
CA THR A 2 -18.29 -6.39 5.09
C THR A 2 -17.03 -6.21 4.25
N GLY A 3 -17.12 -5.43 3.17
CA GLY A 3 -15.96 -5.03 2.39
C GLY A 3 -15.10 -4.14 3.26
N ILE A 4 -14.11 -4.72 3.95
CA ILE A 4 -13.06 -3.94 4.58
C ILE A 4 -12.27 -3.35 3.40
N ALA A 5 -12.61 -2.12 3.00
CA ALA A 5 -11.82 -1.43 2.00
C ALA A 5 -10.39 -1.32 2.55
N PRO A 6 -9.38 -1.89 1.88
CA PRO A 6 -8.02 -1.80 2.37
C PRO A 6 -7.66 -0.33 2.48
N LYS A 7 -7.17 0.07 3.64
CA LYS A 7 -6.59 1.40 3.82
C LYS A 7 -5.10 1.30 3.57
N THR A 8 -4.52 2.39 3.13
CA THR A 8 -3.10 2.49 2.84
C THR A 8 -2.56 3.80 3.35
N LYS A 9 -1.29 3.78 3.77
CA LYS A 9 -0.59 4.97 4.21
C LYS A 9 0.13 5.55 2.99
N VAL A 10 -0.34 6.69 2.49
CA VAL A 10 0.18 7.36 1.29
C VAL A 10 0.87 8.66 1.68
N ILE A 11 1.92 9.05 0.96
CA ILE A 11 2.52 10.38 1.08
C ILE A 11 2.09 11.28 -0.07
N ARG A 12 1.45 12.40 0.24
CA ARG A 12 1.08 13.46 -0.71
C ARG A 12 1.42 14.80 -0.09
N ASP A 13 1.91 15.74 -0.91
CA ASP A 13 2.38 17.05 -0.46
C ASP A 13 3.41 16.99 0.70
N GLY A 14 4.25 15.95 0.69
CA GLY A 14 5.25 15.69 1.72
C GLY A 14 4.68 15.24 3.07
N LYS A 15 3.38 14.95 3.17
CA LYS A 15 2.70 14.53 4.39
C LYS A 15 2.17 13.10 4.25
N TRP A 16 2.42 12.31 5.27
CA TRP A 16 1.84 10.97 5.39
C TRP A 16 0.40 11.06 5.85
N ASP A 17 -0.49 10.38 5.14
CA ASP A 17 -1.91 10.28 5.47
C ASP A 17 -2.43 8.87 5.24
N GLU A 18 -3.52 8.50 5.93
CA GLU A 18 -4.18 7.21 5.75
C GLU A 18 -5.44 7.40 4.90
N GLN A 19 -5.44 6.80 3.72
CA GLN A 19 -6.50 6.95 2.73
C GLN A 19 -7.02 5.57 2.32
N GLY A 20 -8.23 5.52 1.76
CA GLY A 20 -8.75 4.28 1.18
C GLY A 20 -7.92 3.89 -0.05
N ALA A 21 -7.49 2.64 -0.16
CA ALA A 21 -6.67 2.17 -1.28
C ALA A 21 -7.31 2.40 -2.66
N ALA A 22 -8.64 2.47 -2.73
CA ALA A 22 -9.38 2.73 -3.97
C ALA A 22 -9.11 4.12 -4.58
N ILE A 23 -8.51 5.05 -3.84
CA ILE A 23 -8.18 6.41 -4.33
C ILE A 23 -6.73 6.54 -4.79
N LEU A 24 -5.95 5.45 -4.74
CA LEU A 24 -4.57 5.44 -5.21
C LEU A 24 -4.53 5.66 -6.73
N VAL A 25 -3.54 6.43 -7.16
CA VAL A 25 -3.23 6.68 -8.57
C VAL A 25 -1.78 6.31 -8.86
N PRO A 26 -1.42 6.05 -10.13
CA PRO A 26 0.00 5.96 -10.50
C PRO A 26 0.78 7.19 -10.00
N ASP A 27 2.03 6.98 -9.61
CA ASP A 27 2.93 7.93 -8.94
C ASP A 27 2.66 8.22 -7.45
N ASP A 28 1.61 7.64 -6.85
CA ASP A 28 1.51 7.63 -5.39
C ASP A 28 2.63 6.80 -4.75
N VAL A 29 3.19 7.33 -3.67
CA VAL A 29 4.14 6.60 -2.82
C VAL A 29 3.41 6.15 -1.56
N ILE A 30 3.48 4.85 -1.29
CA ILE A 30 2.83 4.23 -0.13
C ILE A 30 3.84 3.60 0.82
N SER A 31 3.48 3.53 2.10
CA SER A 31 4.22 2.80 3.12
C SER A 31 3.49 1.50 3.42
N VAL A 32 4.25 0.40 3.35
CA VAL A 32 3.76 -0.96 3.63
C VAL A 32 4.46 -1.49 4.86
N LYS A 33 3.71 -2.15 5.74
CA LYS A 33 4.21 -2.79 6.96
C LYS A 33 3.90 -4.29 6.96
N LEU A 34 4.49 -5.01 7.90
CA LEU A 34 4.19 -6.42 8.13
C LEU A 34 2.68 -6.61 8.39
N GLY A 35 2.04 -7.44 7.57
CA GLY A 35 0.62 -7.74 7.66
C GLY A 35 -0.27 -6.85 6.79
N ASP A 36 0.28 -5.82 6.14
CA ASP A 36 -0.46 -5.04 5.17
C ASP A 36 -0.65 -5.82 3.87
N ILE A 37 -1.81 -5.65 3.26
CA ILE A 37 -2.10 -6.14 1.91
C ILE A 37 -1.62 -5.09 0.91
N ILE A 38 -0.86 -5.51 -0.10
CA ILE A 38 -0.43 -4.62 -1.18
C ILE A 38 -1.65 -4.22 -2.03
N PRO A 39 -2.03 -2.93 -2.10
CA PRO A 39 -3.31 -2.53 -2.70
C PRO A 39 -3.29 -2.48 -4.24
N ALA A 40 -2.12 -2.36 -4.86
CA ALA A 40 -1.92 -2.23 -6.29
C ALA A 40 -0.49 -2.63 -6.66
N ASP A 41 -0.24 -2.87 -7.96
CA ASP A 41 1.11 -3.08 -8.46
C ASP A 41 2.01 -1.90 -8.10
N ALA A 42 3.13 -2.19 -7.44
CA ALA A 42 4.02 -1.18 -6.89
C ALA A 42 5.48 -1.52 -7.18
N ARG A 43 6.31 -0.48 -7.19
CA ARG A 43 7.76 -0.59 -7.25
C ARG A 43 8.33 -0.38 -5.86
N LEU A 44 9.15 -1.31 -5.39
CA LEU A 44 9.88 -1.13 -4.14
C LEU A 44 10.91 0.00 -4.28
N LEU A 45 10.80 1.02 -3.44
CA LEU A 45 11.73 2.15 -3.40
C LEU A 45 12.82 1.93 -2.34
N GLU A 46 12.40 1.67 -1.11
CA GLU A 46 13.28 1.42 0.04
C GLU A 46 12.61 0.42 0.98
N ALA A 47 13.36 -0.57 1.47
CA ALA A 47 12.94 -1.44 2.56
C ALA A 47 14.10 -2.24 3.14
N ASP A 48 13.93 -2.68 4.39
CA ASP A 48 14.69 -3.78 4.96
C ASP A 48 14.39 -5.10 4.22
N PRO A 49 15.24 -6.13 4.33
CA PRO A 49 14.96 -7.44 3.75
C PRO A 49 13.57 -7.95 4.16
N LEU A 50 12.67 -8.07 3.19
CA LEU A 50 11.27 -8.46 3.40
C LEU A 50 10.88 -9.63 2.49
N LYS A 51 9.79 -10.30 2.86
CA LYS A 51 9.15 -11.33 2.04
C LYS A 51 7.71 -10.93 1.80
N ILE A 52 7.24 -11.11 0.57
CA ILE A 52 5.85 -10.93 0.17
C ILE A 52 5.29 -12.31 -0.13
N ASP A 53 4.09 -12.58 0.37
CA ASP A 53 3.32 -13.74 -0.05
C ASP A 53 2.48 -13.36 -1.29
N GLN A 54 2.66 -14.10 -2.38
CA GLN A 54 1.96 -13.90 -3.65
C GLN A 54 0.95 -15.02 -3.94
N LEU A 55 0.59 -15.83 -2.95
CA LEU A 55 -0.46 -16.84 -3.13
C LEU A 55 -1.79 -16.14 -3.48
N ASN A 56 -2.37 -16.47 -4.64
CA ASN A 56 -3.62 -15.95 -5.24
C ASN A 56 -3.55 -14.64 -6.05
N ILE A 57 -2.66 -14.53 -7.04
CA ILE A 57 -2.79 -13.53 -8.11
C ILE A 57 -3.97 -13.89 -9.04
#